data_AF-A0A7W4GXA7-F1
#
_entry.id   AF-A0A7W4GXA7-F1
#
_cell.length_a   1.000
_cell.length_b   1.000
_cell.length_c   1.000
_cell.angle_alpha   90.00
_cell.angle_beta   90.00
_cell.angle_gamma   90.00
#
_symmetry.space_group_name_H-M   'P 1'
#
loop_
_entity.id
_entity.type
_entity.pdbx_description
1 polymer ?
#
loop_
_entity_poly.entity_id
_entity_poly.type
_entity_poly.pdbx_seq_one_letter_code
_entity_poly.pdbx_strand_id
1 'polypeptide(L)'
;MTVAAGVSMKNSIFGSHPWVRTGLIWLSFMTITWLVAGIGYLSHPQAWQDVPAVQVDKGWDVFLFIMAHNLVLLGLIALGNVFVRFGAVTVGLLILFWQAVAIGWTAGTNGFMEPFPNFEAANKAFLFVGLWETTAYVLICAATVNKSLLVSDTFPAREWSERHSWKELRLTRSEWAMVVASVLLLLGAATVEAFIPYRDS
;
A
#
# COMPACT_ATOMS: atom_id res chain seq x y z
N MET A 1 6.09 38.55 1.71
CA MET A 1 5.21 37.49 1.16
C MET A 1 5.12 36.40 2.21
N THR A 2 4.05 36.43 2.98
CA THR A 2 3.85 35.63 4.19
C THR A 2 3.43 34.23 3.78
N VAL A 3 4.29 33.23 4.02
CA VAL A 3 3.95 31.81 3.82
C VAL A 3 2.82 31.48 4.79
N ALA A 4 1.69 31.07 4.23
CA ALA A 4 0.49 30.75 4.97
C ALA A 4 0.75 29.61 5.98
N ALA A 5 0.53 29.96 7.24
CA ALA A 5 -0.02 29.17 8.34
C ALA A 5 0.34 27.68 8.40
N GLY A 6 1.11 27.34 9.42
CA GLY A 6 1.28 25.98 9.90
C GLY A 6 -0.05 25.24 9.97
N VAL A 7 -0.12 24.14 9.24
CA VAL A 7 -1.11 23.10 9.48
C VAL A 7 -0.89 22.65 10.92
N SER A 8 -1.79 23.04 11.81
CA SER A 8 -1.78 22.59 13.21
C SER A 8 -1.62 21.07 13.23
N MET A 9 -0.53 20.56 13.80
CA MET A 9 -0.20 19.12 13.85
C MET A 9 -1.36 18.28 14.41
N LYS A 10 -2.25 18.89 15.21
CA LYS A 10 -3.48 18.28 15.76
C LYS A 10 -4.50 17.85 14.70
N ASN A 11 -4.48 18.43 13.49
CA ASN A 11 -5.37 18.07 12.38
C ASN A 11 -4.69 17.24 11.29
N SER A 12 -3.45 16.81 11.51
CA SER A 12 -2.72 15.98 10.55
C SER A 12 -2.92 14.48 10.81
N ILE A 13 -2.75 13.65 9.78
CA ILE A 13 -2.81 12.17 9.90
C ILE A 13 -1.87 11.63 11.00
N PHE A 14 -0.78 12.34 11.30
CA PHE A 14 0.25 11.96 12.27
C PHE A 14 -0.22 12.07 13.73
N GLY A 15 -1.12 13.01 14.03
CA GLY A 15 -1.68 13.23 15.37
C GLY A 15 -3.01 12.52 15.61
N SER A 16 -3.60 11.92 14.57
CA SER A 16 -4.91 11.28 14.65
C SER A 16 -4.86 9.87 15.26
N HIS A 17 -6.00 9.42 15.78
CA HIS A 17 -6.16 8.06 16.30
C HIS A 17 -5.80 7.02 15.20
N PRO A 18 -5.12 5.91 15.51
CA PRO A 18 -4.68 4.93 14.52
C PRO A 18 -5.76 4.54 13.51
N TRP A 19 -6.97 4.20 13.95
CA TRP A 19 -8.05 3.80 13.03
C TRP A 19 -8.51 4.91 12.09
N VAL A 20 -8.46 6.18 12.52
CA VAL A 20 -8.86 7.32 11.67
C VAL A 20 -7.85 7.51 10.55
N ARG A 21 -6.55 7.53 10.86
CA ARG A 21 -5.52 7.58 9.80
C ARG A 21 -5.57 6.36 8.89
N THR A 22 -5.83 5.16 9.42
CA THR A 22 -6.00 3.96 8.58
C THR A 22 -7.11 4.19 7.56
N GLY A 23 -8.29 4.65 7.99
CA GLY A 23 -9.40 4.95 7.08
C GLY A 23 -9.04 5.98 6.01
N LEU A 24 -8.38 7.08 6.39
CA LEU A 24 -7.96 8.13 5.46
C LEU A 24 -6.94 7.62 4.43
N ILE A 25 -5.90 6.90 4.88
CA ILE A 25 -4.87 6.34 4.01
C ILE A 25 -5.48 5.29 3.09
N TRP A 26 -6.34 4.42 3.62
CA TRP A 26 -7.01 3.36 2.86
C TRP A 26 -7.89 3.93 1.75
N LEU A 27 -8.76 4.89 2.08
CA LEU A 27 -9.63 5.54 1.11
C LEU A 27 -8.81 6.24 0.03
N SER A 28 -7.76 6.98 0.43
CA SER A 28 -6.88 7.65 -0.52
C SER A 28 -6.18 6.65 -1.45
N PHE A 29 -5.68 5.55 -0.89
CA PHE A 29 -5.04 4.48 -1.66
C PHE A 29 -6.00 3.88 -2.68
N MET A 30 -7.19 3.49 -2.24
CA MET A 30 -8.21 2.90 -3.13
C MET A 30 -8.62 3.88 -4.21
N THR A 31 -8.90 5.14 -3.87
CA THR A 31 -9.25 6.17 -4.86
C THR A 31 -8.16 6.31 -5.92
N ILE A 32 -6.89 6.38 -5.55
CA ILE A 32 -5.78 6.47 -6.51
C ILE A 32 -5.74 5.21 -7.39
N THR A 33 -5.76 4.02 -6.78
CA THR A 33 -5.72 2.74 -7.52
C THR A 33 -6.84 2.65 -8.56
N TRP A 34 -8.08 2.94 -8.16
CA TRP A 34 -9.25 2.86 -9.05
C TRP A 34 -9.25 3.94 -10.15
N LEU A 35 -8.82 5.16 -9.84
CA LEU A 35 -8.68 6.22 -10.84
C LEU A 35 -7.63 5.86 -11.88
N VAL A 36 -6.46 5.39 -11.46
CA VAL A 36 -5.38 4.99 -12.37
C VAL A 36 -5.79 3.77 -13.19
N ALA A 37 -6.48 2.80 -12.59
CA ALA A 37 -7.05 1.65 -13.32
C ALA A 37 -8.06 2.10 -14.39
N GLY A 38 -8.96 3.03 -14.05
CA GLY A 38 -9.89 3.62 -15.01
C GLY A 38 -9.19 4.32 -16.18
N ILE A 39 -8.14 5.11 -15.88
CA ILE A 39 -7.32 5.77 -16.92
C ILE A 39 -6.64 4.72 -17.80
N GLY A 40 -6.04 3.68 -17.22
CA GLY A 40 -5.39 2.59 -17.96
C GLY A 40 -6.38 1.86 -18.88
N TYR A 41 -7.55 1.49 -18.35
CA TYR A 41 -8.61 0.81 -19.09
C TYR A 41 -9.12 1.62 -20.29
N LEU A 42 -9.36 2.92 -20.09
CA LEU A 42 -9.85 3.81 -21.15
C LEU A 42 -8.77 4.15 -22.20
N SER A 43 -7.51 4.22 -21.79
CA SER A 43 -6.39 4.55 -22.70
C SER A 43 -5.85 3.34 -23.46
N HIS A 44 -6.06 2.13 -22.96
CA HIS A 44 -5.55 0.88 -23.56
C HIS A 44 -6.65 -0.18 -23.73
N PRO A 45 -7.75 0.12 -24.44
CA PRO A 45 -8.84 -0.84 -24.63
C PRO A 45 -8.41 -2.15 -25.31
N GLN A 46 -7.37 -2.09 -26.15
CA GLN A 46 -6.78 -3.25 -26.84
C GLN A 46 -6.18 -4.29 -25.89
N ALA A 47 -5.81 -3.92 -24.65
CA ALA A 47 -5.27 -4.85 -23.66
C ALA A 47 -6.28 -5.87 -23.14
N TRP A 48 -7.56 -5.66 -23.47
CA TRP A 48 -8.70 -6.49 -23.05
C TRP A 48 -9.37 -7.22 -24.20
N GLN A 49 -8.79 -7.15 -25.40
CA GLN A 49 -9.31 -7.79 -26.60
C GLN A 49 -8.51 -9.07 -26.88
N ASP A 50 -9.23 -10.16 -27.20
CA ASP A 50 -8.65 -11.46 -27.59
C ASP A 50 -7.54 -11.96 -26.63
N VAL A 51 -7.71 -11.73 -25.32
CA VAL A 51 -6.72 -12.09 -24.31
C VAL A 51 -6.56 -13.62 -24.28
N PRO A 52 -5.34 -14.15 -24.50
CA PRO A 52 -5.13 -15.58 -24.51
C PRO A 52 -5.36 -16.17 -23.11
N ALA A 53 -5.89 -17.40 -23.07
CA ALA A 53 -5.95 -18.15 -21.83
C ALA A 53 -4.51 -18.48 -21.38
N VAL A 54 -4.18 -18.11 -20.14
CA VAL A 54 -2.88 -18.41 -19.52
C VAL A 54 -3.10 -19.35 -18.36
N GLN A 55 -2.24 -20.36 -18.25
CA GLN A 55 -2.24 -21.26 -17.10
C GLN A 55 -1.67 -20.52 -15.89
N VAL A 56 -2.39 -20.59 -14.77
CA VAL A 56 -1.99 -19.95 -13.51
C VAL A 56 -1.05 -20.88 -12.74
N ASP A 57 0.13 -20.37 -12.37
CA ASP A 57 1.08 -21.10 -11.54
C ASP A 57 0.54 -21.25 -10.10
N LYS A 58 0.83 -22.40 -9.46
CA LYS A 58 0.33 -22.74 -8.11
C LYS A 58 1.39 -23.46 -7.28
N GLY A 59 1.18 -23.51 -5.97
CA GLY A 59 1.97 -24.28 -5.03
C GLY A 59 2.96 -23.45 -4.20
N TRP A 60 3.87 -24.15 -3.52
CA TRP A 60 4.76 -23.55 -2.53
C TRP A 60 5.71 -22.50 -3.09
N ASP A 61 6.18 -22.66 -4.33
CA ASP A 61 7.08 -21.69 -4.95
C ASP A 61 6.37 -20.34 -5.16
N VAL A 62 5.12 -20.37 -5.62
CA VAL A 62 4.26 -19.19 -5.76
C VAL A 62 3.98 -18.56 -4.39
N PHE A 63 3.63 -19.38 -3.39
CA PHE A 63 3.40 -18.90 -2.02
C PHE A 63 4.62 -18.15 -1.47
N LEU A 64 5.81 -18.76 -1.57
CA LEU A 64 7.05 -18.19 -1.06
C LEU A 64 7.44 -16.92 -1.81
N PHE A 65 7.24 -16.90 -3.13
CA PHE A 65 7.49 -15.74 -3.97
C PHE A 65 6.60 -14.56 -3.56
N ILE A 66 5.27 -14.76 -3.46
CA ILE A 66 4.30 -13.72 -3.05
C ILE A 66 4.64 -13.22 -1.64
N MET A 67 4.85 -14.14 -0.70
CA MET A 67 5.21 -13.77 0.67
C MET A 67 6.50 -12.96 0.75
N ALA A 68 7.56 -13.39 0.05
CA ALA A 68 8.83 -12.67 0.05
C ALA A 68 8.69 -11.27 -0.55
N HIS A 69 8.02 -11.15 -1.68
CA HIS A 69 7.80 -9.86 -2.35
C HIS A 69 7.01 -8.90 -1.46
N ASN A 70 5.90 -9.37 -0.88
CA ASN A 70 5.02 -8.54 -0.07
C ASN A 70 5.65 -8.18 1.28
N LEU A 71 6.49 -9.04 1.87
CA LEU A 71 7.27 -8.73 3.07
C LEU A 71 8.34 -7.68 2.82
N VAL A 72 9.03 -7.73 1.67
CA VAL A 72 9.98 -6.68 1.26
C VAL A 72 9.25 -5.34 1.15
N LEU A 73 8.09 -5.32 0.50
CA LEU A 73 7.31 -4.11 0.34
C LEU A 73 6.80 -3.54 1.67
N LEU A 74 6.25 -4.41 2.54
CA LEU A 74 5.91 -4.08 3.93
C LEU A 74 7.09 -3.41 4.66
N GLY A 75 8.27 -4.02 4.54
CA GLY A 75 9.51 -3.53 5.14
C GLY A 75 9.89 -2.16 4.62
N LEU A 76 9.84 -1.96 3.30
CA LEU A 76 10.13 -0.66 2.67
C LEU A 76 9.16 0.44 3.13
N ILE A 77 7.87 0.15 3.22
CA ILE A 77 6.86 1.09 3.72
C ILE A 77 7.12 1.42 5.19
N ALA A 78 7.29 0.40 6.04
CA ALA A 78 7.52 0.58 7.47
C ALA A 78 8.80 1.36 7.76
N LEU A 79 9.92 0.94 7.17
CA LEU A 79 11.22 1.58 7.34
C LEU A 79 11.23 2.98 6.74
N GLY A 80 10.62 3.17 5.56
CA GLY A 80 10.46 4.49 4.94
C GLY A 80 9.69 5.47 5.82
N ASN A 81 8.73 5.00 6.61
CA ASN A 81 8.05 5.82 7.61
C ASN A 81 8.92 6.08 8.85
N VAL A 82 9.67 5.07 9.28
CA VAL A 82 10.48 5.14 10.52
C VAL A 82 11.72 6.02 10.37
N PHE A 83 12.36 6.05 9.20
CA PHE A 83 13.61 6.80 9.07
C PHE A 83 13.42 8.31 8.99
N VAL A 84 12.59 8.81 8.06
CA VAL A 84 12.51 10.25 7.78
C VAL A 84 11.09 10.71 7.43
N ARG A 85 10.71 11.88 7.97
CA ARG A 85 9.52 12.66 7.60
C ARG A 85 9.92 14.07 7.15
N PHE A 86 9.29 14.53 6.08
CA PHE A 86 9.37 15.90 5.58
C PHE A 86 7.98 16.54 5.60
N GLY A 87 7.74 17.43 6.55
CA GLY A 87 6.44 18.07 6.77
C GLY A 87 5.33 17.03 6.91
N ALA A 88 4.40 17.02 5.95
CA ALA A 88 3.27 16.12 5.92
C ALA A 88 3.50 14.78 5.20
N VAL A 89 4.73 14.49 4.76
CA VAL A 89 5.05 13.34 3.90
C VAL A 89 6.16 12.50 4.51
N THR A 90 5.98 11.18 4.52
CA THR A 90 7.02 10.20 4.85
C THR A 90 7.40 9.41 3.60
N VAL A 91 8.62 8.85 3.58
CA VAL A 91 9.05 8.02 2.45
C VAL A 91 8.16 6.77 2.31
N GLY A 92 7.70 6.20 3.43
CA GLY A 92 6.79 5.05 3.39
C GLY A 92 5.42 5.38 2.78
N LEU A 93 4.88 6.58 3.01
CA LEU A 93 3.66 7.06 2.33
C LEU A 93 3.88 7.18 0.82
N LEU A 94 5.03 7.69 0.39
CA LEU A 94 5.36 7.79 -1.03
C LEU A 94 5.45 6.41 -1.69
N ILE A 95 6.12 5.46 -1.04
CA ILE A 95 6.19 4.06 -1.51
C ILE A 95 4.80 3.45 -1.61
N LEU A 96 3.96 3.63 -0.57
CA LEU A 96 2.59 3.14 -0.58
C LEU A 96 1.78 3.71 -1.75
N PHE A 97 1.78 5.02 -1.95
CA PHE A 97 1.00 5.63 -3.04
C PHE A 97 1.59 5.37 -4.43
N TRP A 98 2.90 5.19 -4.54
CA TRP A 98 3.49 4.67 -5.77
C TRP A 98 2.95 3.28 -6.11
N GLN A 99 2.79 2.40 -5.11
CA GLN A 99 2.17 1.09 -5.33
C GLN A 99 0.70 1.19 -5.73
N ALA A 100 -0.07 2.14 -5.18
CA ALA A 100 -1.43 2.41 -5.65
C ALA A 100 -1.47 2.71 -7.15
N VAL A 101 -0.54 3.55 -7.62
CA VAL A 101 -0.40 3.89 -9.05
C VAL A 101 0.03 2.66 -9.85
N ALA A 102 1.05 1.93 -9.42
CA ALA A 102 1.57 0.76 -10.14
C ALA A 102 0.52 -0.35 -10.27
N ILE A 103 -0.18 -0.67 -9.17
CA ILE A 103 -1.27 -1.66 -9.16
C ILE A 103 -2.41 -1.18 -10.05
N GLY A 104 -2.86 0.07 -9.88
CA GLY A 104 -3.93 0.63 -10.70
C GLY A 104 -3.59 0.59 -12.18
N TRP A 105 -2.37 0.98 -12.56
CA TRP A 105 -1.92 0.97 -13.95
C TRP A 105 -1.87 -0.44 -14.52
N THR A 106 -1.30 -1.39 -13.79
CA THR A 106 -1.25 -2.82 -14.17
C THR A 106 -2.66 -3.37 -14.36
N ALA A 107 -3.57 -3.07 -13.43
CA ALA A 107 -4.96 -3.47 -13.47
C ALA A 107 -5.75 -2.82 -14.59
N GLY A 108 -5.44 -1.58 -15.00
CA GLY A 108 -6.11 -0.90 -16.11
C GLY A 108 -5.61 -1.35 -17.48
N THR A 109 -4.33 -1.69 -17.59
CA THR A 109 -3.66 -2.07 -18.84
C THR A 109 -3.52 -3.58 -19.02
N ASN A 110 -4.14 -4.37 -18.15
CA ASN A 110 -4.01 -5.84 -18.11
C ASN A 110 -2.55 -6.34 -18.10
N GLY A 111 -1.62 -5.54 -17.55
CA GLY A 111 -0.18 -5.78 -17.59
C GLY A 111 0.32 -6.82 -16.58
N PHE A 112 -0.56 -7.72 -16.13
CA PHE A 112 -0.22 -8.77 -15.18
C PHE A 112 0.69 -9.83 -15.83
N MET A 113 1.52 -10.52 -15.02
CA MET A 113 2.34 -11.63 -15.52
C MET A 113 1.48 -12.72 -16.18
N GLU A 114 0.33 -12.98 -15.57
CA GLU A 114 -0.75 -13.77 -16.14
C GLU A 114 -1.91 -12.80 -16.38
N PRO A 115 -2.26 -12.42 -17.62
CA PRO A 115 -3.36 -11.49 -17.90
C PRO A 115 -4.74 -12.06 -17.55
N PHE A 116 -5.70 -11.19 -17.26
CA PHE A 116 -7.10 -11.57 -17.04
C PHE A 116 -7.91 -11.55 -18.34
N PRO A 117 -8.91 -12.43 -18.49
CA PRO A 117 -9.72 -12.52 -19.72
C PRO A 117 -10.57 -11.26 -19.97
N ASN A 118 -10.97 -10.57 -18.91
CA ASN A 118 -11.72 -9.32 -18.98
C ASN A 118 -11.54 -8.49 -17.70
N PHE A 119 -11.93 -7.22 -17.78
CA PHE A 119 -11.77 -6.29 -16.67
C PHE A 119 -12.59 -6.69 -15.43
N GLU A 120 -13.76 -7.30 -15.61
CA GLU A 120 -14.58 -7.76 -14.49
C GLU A 120 -13.87 -8.86 -13.67
N ALA A 121 -13.25 -9.84 -14.35
CA ALA A 121 -12.49 -10.91 -13.72
C ALA A 121 -11.29 -10.36 -12.92
N ALA A 122 -10.56 -9.39 -13.47
CA ALA A 122 -9.48 -8.71 -12.76
C ALA A 122 -9.98 -8.02 -11.49
N ASN A 123 -11.14 -7.36 -11.55
CA ASN A 123 -11.73 -6.68 -10.40
C ASN A 123 -12.25 -7.65 -9.33
N LYS A 124 -12.85 -8.78 -9.72
CA LYS A 124 -13.22 -9.85 -8.78
C LYS A 124 -12.01 -10.39 -8.05
N ALA A 125 -10.93 -10.69 -8.79
CA ALA A 125 -9.69 -11.15 -8.20
C ALA A 125 -9.07 -10.12 -7.24
N PHE A 126 -9.10 -8.84 -7.61
CA PHE A 126 -8.66 -7.76 -6.72
C PHE A 126 -9.51 -7.69 -5.45
N LEU A 127 -10.84 -7.69 -5.55
CA LEU A 127 -11.71 -7.63 -4.37
C LEU A 127 -11.58 -8.85 -3.45
N PHE A 128 -11.20 -10.01 -4.01
CA PHE A 128 -11.04 -11.24 -3.26
C PHE A 128 -9.69 -11.35 -2.56
N VAL A 129 -8.58 -11.09 -3.26
CA VAL A 129 -7.22 -11.25 -2.71
C VAL A 129 -6.43 -9.95 -2.68
N GLY A 130 -6.37 -9.21 -3.79
CA GLY A 130 -5.60 -7.96 -3.87
C GLY A 130 -6.03 -6.91 -2.82
N LEU A 131 -7.28 -6.93 -2.39
CA LEU A 131 -7.84 -6.08 -1.34
C LEU A 131 -7.19 -6.39 0.01
N TRP A 132 -6.91 -7.66 0.29
CA TRP A 132 -6.27 -8.08 1.55
C TRP A 132 -4.81 -7.66 1.56
N GLU A 133 -4.09 -7.86 0.46
CA GLU A 133 -2.70 -7.44 0.32
C GLU A 133 -2.54 -5.93 0.46
N THR A 134 -3.31 -5.17 -0.30
CA THR A 134 -3.24 -3.71 -0.28
C THR A 134 -3.69 -3.14 1.07
N THR A 135 -4.67 -3.77 1.73
CA THR A 135 -5.05 -3.40 3.10
C THR A 135 -3.92 -3.68 4.09
N ALA A 136 -3.15 -4.76 3.92
CA ALA A 136 -1.96 -5.02 4.75
C ALA A 136 -0.92 -3.89 4.63
N TYR A 137 -0.67 -3.40 3.41
CA TYR A 137 0.24 -2.26 3.17
C TYR A 137 -0.26 -0.98 3.83
N VAL A 138 -1.55 -0.73 3.76
CA VAL A 138 -2.15 0.43 4.43
C VAL A 138 -2.05 0.31 5.94
N LEU A 139 -2.30 -0.87 6.51
CA LEU A 139 -2.22 -1.10 7.96
C LEU A 139 -0.80 -0.90 8.49
N ILE A 140 0.22 -1.44 7.83
CA ILE A 140 1.61 -1.19 8.26
C ILE A 140 1.97 0.28 8.13
N CYS A 141 1.53 0.94 7.05
CA CYS A 141 1.82 2.33 6.81
C CYS A 141 1.19 3.15 7.93
N ALA A 142 -0.11 2.96 8.17
CA ALA A 142 -0.81 3.61 9.27
C ALA A 142 -0.16 3.31 10.62
N ALA A 143 0.29 2.09 10.90
CA ALA A 143 0.94 1.78 12.18
C ALA A 143 2.27 2.54 12.39
N THR A 144 2.98 2.88 11.30
CA THR A 144 4.35 3.41 11.32
C THR A 144 4.48 4.87 10.91
N VAL A 145 3.47 5.47 10.27
CA VAL A 145 3.52 6.80 9.63
C VAL A 145 3.91 7.94 10.58
N ASN A 146 3.61 7.80 11.87
CA ASN A 146 3.95 8.78 12.90
C ASN A 146 5.21 8.39 13.72
N LYS A 147 5.98 7.39 13.27
CA LYS A 147 7.12 6.83 14.00
C LYS A 147 8.46 7.21 13.39
N SER A 148 8.61 8.44 12.92
CA SER A 148 9.83 8.89 12.27
C SER A 148 10.91 9.28 13.29
N LEU A 149 12.14 8.81 13.08
CA LEU A 149 13.34 9.16 13.84
C LEU A 149 13.77 10.60 13.56
N LEU A 150 13.72 10.99 12.28
CA LEU A 150 14.14 12.31 11.83
C LEU A 150 12.96 13.02 11.19
N VAL A 151 12.65 14.21 11.69
CA VAL A 151 11.59 15.07 11.15
C VAL A 151 12.22 16.37 10.70
N SER A 152 11.87 16.82 9.52
CA SER A 152 12.16 18.17 9.03
C SER A 152 10.87 18.81 8.51
N ASP A 153 10.72 20.12 8.67
CA ASP A 153 9.54 20.84 8.18
C ASP A 153 9.64 21.17 6.68
N THR A 154 10.81 20.97 6.07
CA THR A 154 11.10 21.34 4.67
C THR A 154 11.77 20.20 3.90
N PHE A 155 11.61 20.21 2.58
CA PHE A 155 12.34 19.32 1.66
C PHE A 155 13.04 20.16 0.57
N PRO A 156 14.35 19.95 0.30
CA PRO A 156 15.30 19.11 1.05
C PRO A 156 15.50 19.59 2.49
N ALA A 157 15.85 18.69 3.41
CA ALA A 157 16.08 19.06 4.81
C ALA A 157 17.26 20.03 4.93
N ARG A 158 17.00 21.22 5.47
CA ARG A 158 18.04 22.18 5.88
C ARG A 158 18.51 21.90 7.31
N GLU A 159 17.58 21.50 8.17
CA GLU A 159 17.80 21.10 9.55
C GLU A 159 16.74 20.06 9.97
N TRP A 160 17.02 19.37 11.07
CA TRP A 160 16.09 18.41 11.67
C TRP A 160 15.32 19.11 12.79
N SER A 161 14.02 19.35 12.57
CA SER A 161 13.14 19.99 13.55
C SER A 161 12.89 19.10 14.76
N GLU A 162 12.78 17.79 14.55
CA GLU A 162 12.67 16.80 15.63
C GLU A 162 13.62 15.63 15.38
N ARG A 163 14.18 15.10 16.48
CA ARG A 163 14.99 13.87 16.48
C ARG A 163 14.50 12.97 17.60
N HIS A 164 14.01 11.80 17.23
CA HIS A 164 13.52 10.80 18.17
C HIS A 164 14.51 9.64 18.32
N SER A 165 14.48 8.99 19.46
CA SER A 165 15.21 7.75 19.69
C SER A 165 14.34 6.52 19.39
N TRP A 166 14.96 5.38 19.06
CA TRP A 166 14.24 4.11 18.88
C TRP A 166 13.36 3.72 20.06
N LYS A 167 13.73 4.16 21.28
CA LYS A 167 12.96 3.89 22.50
C LYS A 167 11.66 4.68 22.59
N GLU A 168 11.57 5.81 21.91
CA GLU A 168 10.37 6.67 21.82
C GLU A 168 9.39 6.19 20.75
N LEU A 169 9.87 5.46 19.74
CA LEU A 169 9.06 4.94 18.63
C LEU A 169 8.21 3.71 18.98
N ARG A 170 7.73 3.62 20.22
CA ARG A 170 6.94 2.47 20.67
C ARG A 170 5.58 2.44 19.99
N LEU A 171 5.19 1.26 19.55
CA LEU A 171 3.84 0.99 19.07
C LEU A 171 2.89 0.86 20.26
N THR A 172 1.74 1.52 20.15
CA THR A 172 0.59 1.31 21.02
C THR A 172 -0.05 -0.05 20.77
N ARG A 173 -0.96 -0.48 21.64
CA ARG A 173 -1.70 -1.75 21.44
C ARG A 173 -2.47 -1.78 20.11
N SER A 174 -3.09 -0.67 19.73
CA SER A 174 -3.82 -0.56 18.46
C SER A 174 -2.88 -0.63 17.26
N GLU A 175 -1.71 0.02 17.34
CA GLU A 175 -0.69 -0.06 16.29
C GLU A 175 -0.12 -1.48 16.17
N TRP A 176 0.12 -2.17 17.28
CA TRP A 176 0.50 -3.59 17.27
C TRP A 176 -0.58 -4.47 16.65
N ALA A 177 -1.85 -4.24 16.98
CA ALA A 177 -2.96 -4.98 16.36
C ALA A 177 -2.99 -4.79 14.83
N MET A 178 -2.69 -3.58 14.34
CA MET A 178 -2.57 -3.31 12.90
C MET A 178 -1.39 -4.06 12.26
N VAL A 179 -0.23 -4.10 12.92
CA VAL A 179 0.94 -4.87 12.44
C VAL A 179 0.62 -6.35 12.38
N VAL A 180 -0.01 -6.91 13.41
CA VAL A 180 -0.40 -8.33 13.39
C VAL A 180 -1.44 -8.59 12.31
N ALA A 181 -2.45 -7.73 12.18
CA ALA A 181 -3.46 -7.85 11.14
C ALA A 181 -2.86 -7.74 9.72
N SER A 182 -1.88 -6.87 9.49
CA SER A 182 -1.22 -6.77 8.18
C SER A 182 -0.49 -8.06 7.81
N VAL A 183 0.24 -8.67 8.75
CA VAL A 183 0.92 -9.95 8.52
C VAL A 183 -0.07 -11.07 8.25
N LEU A 184 -1.16 -11.14 9.02
CA LEU A 184 -2.20 -12.17 8.83
C LEU A 184 -2.92 -12.02 7.48
N LEU A 185 -3.19 -10.80 7.04
CA LEU A 185 -3.80 -10.55 5.73
C LEU A 185 -2.89 -11.00 4.59
N LEU A 186 -1.58 -10.74 4.68
CA LEU A 186 -0.64 -11.23 3.65
C LEU A 186 -0.55 -12.76 3.64
N LEU A 187 -0.49 -13.39 4.81
CA LEU A 187 -0.49 -14.85 4.90
C LEU A 187 -1.76 -15.44 4.28
N GLY A 188 -2.91 -14.84 4.58
CA GLY A 188 -4.19 -15.22 3.99
C GLY A 188 -4.19 -15.05 2.47
N ALA A 189 -3.76 -13.89 1.97
CA ALA A 189 -3.71 -13.58 0.55
C ALA A 189 -2.80 -14.55 -0.21
N ALA A 190 -1.56 -14.72 0.24
CA ALA A 190 -0.60 -15.65 -0.38
C ALA A 190 -1.09 -17.10 -0.34
N THR A 191 -1.79 -17.51 0.72
CA THR A 191 -2.39 -18.86 0.80
C THR A 191 -3.50 -19.04 -0.22
N VAL A 192 -4.39 -18.06 -0.35
CA VAL A 192 -5.48 -18.11 -1.34
C VAL A 192 -4.91 -18.13 -2.75
N GLU A 193 -3.95 -17.26 -3.07
CA GLU A 193 -3.34 -17.22 -4.40
C GLU A 193 -2.59 -18.49 -4.76
N ALA A 194 -1.80 -19.04 -3.83
CA ALA A 194 -0.96 -20.19 -4.14
C ALA A 194 -1.72 -21.53 -4.20
N PHE A 195 -2.83 -21.66 -3.45
CA PHE A 195 -3.46 -22.97 -3.23
C PHE A 195 -4.95 -23.03 -3.57
N ILE A 196 -5.66 -21.90 -3.70
CA ILE A 196 -7.12 -21.88 -3.91
C ILE A 196 -7.43 -21.37 -5.32
N PRO A 197 -8.23 -22.11 -6.12
CA PRO A 197 -8.68 -21.62 -7.41
C PRO A 197 -9.78 -20.54 -7.21
N TYR A 198 -9.40 -19.27 -7.29
CA TYR A 198 -10.35 -18.14 -7.25
C TYR A 198 -10.41 -17.34 -8.57
N ARG A 199 -9.52 -17.65 -9.51
CA ARG A 199 -9.36 -16.95 -10.78
C ARG A 199 -10.17 -17.55 -11.93
N ASP A 200 -10.66 -18.77 -11.74
CA ASP A 200 -11.37 -19.59 -12.74
C ASP A 200 -12.91 -19.62 -12.54
N SER A 201 -13.43 -18.83 -11.59
CA SER A 201 -14.85 -18.77 -11.17
C SER A 201 -15.47 -17.41 -11.40
#